data_AF-A0A146K6P6-F1
#
_entry.id   AF-A0A146K6P6-F1
#
_cell.length_a   1.000
_cell.length_b   1.000
_cell.length_c   1.000
_cell.angle_alpha   90.00
_cell.angle_beta   90.00
_cell.angle_gamma   90.00
#
_symmetry.space_group_name_H-M   'P 1'
#
loop_
_entity.id
_entity.type
_entity.pdbx_description
1 polymer ?
#
loop_
_entity_poly.entity_id
_entity_poly.type
_entity_poly.pdbx_seq_one_letter_code
_entity_poly.pdbx_strand_id
1 'polypeptide(L)'
;SLEKDKLGQAIRKYLKKNLSLELNTDKEVFDHLEQMNKIEKRGIWQMIGEILNVDAETTKNFYHNTWCRQFYDKLGGCQKKLRQIMDLNPTASSSNIIDIFISQNVGTYSRRQISQIMYKIRQQQKNNNYEVKILEKLEGFSISINDCVILSDIFKTHNETNSIFE
;
A
#
# COMPACT_ATOMS: atom_id res chain seq x y z
N SER A 1 20.16 15.71 -19.27
CA SER A 1 18.98 15.20 -18.55
C SER A 1 18.52 13.93 -19.23
N LEU A 2 18.13 12.90 -18.48
CA LEU A 2 17.57 11.67 -19.06
C LEU A 2 16.19 11.94 -19.64
N GLU A 3 15.93 11.47 -20.85
CA GLU A 3 14.63 11.56 -21.53
C GLU A 3 13.97 10.17 -21.57
N LYS A 4 12.63 10.13 -21.46
CA LYS A 4 11.86 8.87 -21.45
C LYS A 4 12.11 8.03 -22.71
N ASP A 5 12.10 8.67 -23.87
CA ASP A 5 12.25 7.99 -25.16
C ASP A 5 13.64 7.38 -25.30
N LYS A 6 14.68 8.12 -24.86
CA LYS A 6 16.08 7.64 -24.86
C LYS A 6 16.25 6.43 -23.95
N LEU A 7 15.63 6.43 -22.77
CA LEU A 7 15.65 5.26 -21.87
C LEU A 7 14.95 4.06 -22.51
N GLY A 8 13.73 4.24 -23.04
CA GLY A 8 12.97 3.17 -23.69
C GLY A 8 13.72 2.54 -24.86
N GLN A 9 14.34 3.37 -25.71
CA GLN A 9 15.19 2.91 -26.81
C GLN A 9 16.44 2.17 -26.33
N ALA A 10 17.11 2.65 -25.28
CA ALA A 10 18.28 1.98 -24.72
C ALA A 10 17.93 0.61 -24.12
N ILE A 11 16.80 0.50 -23.42
CA ILE A 11 16.28 -0.78 -22.92
C ILE A 11 16.02 -1.73 -24.09
N ARG A 12 15.27 -1.30 -25.11
CA ARG A 12 14.99 -2.15 -26.30
C ARG A 12 16.27 -2.64 -26.97
N LYS A 13 17.23 -1.73 -27.18
CA LYS A 13 18.53 -2.06 -27.79
C LYS A 13 19.29 -3.10 -26.95
N TYR A 14 19.25 -2.97 -25.63
CA TYR A 14 19.85 -3.94 -24.73
C TYR A 14 19.17 -5.32 -24.84
N LEU A 15 17.83 -5.36 -24.77
CA LEU A 15 17.07 -6.61 -24.84
C LEU A 15 17.24 -7.31 -26.19
N LYS A 16 17.22 -6.56 -27.30
CA LYS A 16 17.49 -7.10 -28.63
C LYS A 16 18.91 -7.65 -28.76
N LYS A 17 19.93 -6.93 -28.26
CA LYS A 17 21.33 -7.34 -28.39
C LYS A 17 21.70 -8.53 -27.50
N ASN A 18 21.22 -8.56 -26.26
CA ASN A 18 21.70 -9.53 -25.26
C ASN A 18 20.76 -10.72 -25.08
N LEU A 19 19.47 -10.56 -25.37
CA LEU A 19 18.46 -11.61 -25.18
C LEU A 19 17.78 -12.03 -26.49
N SER A 20 18.13 -11.41 -27.62
CA SER A 20 17.48 -11.63 -28.92
C SER A 20 15.96 -11.41 -28.87
N LEU A 21 15.51 -10.53 -27.98
CA LEU A 21 14.09 -10.20 -27.80
C LEU A 21 13.74 -8.92 -28.56
N GLU A 22 12.86 -9.04 -29.52
CA GLU A 22 12.30 -7.89 -30.25
C GLU A 22 10.96 -7.48 -29.63
N LEU A 23 11.01 -6.43 -28.80
CA LEU A 23 9.83 -5.82 -28.17
C LEU A 23 9.54 -4.50 -28.87
N ASN A 24 8.36 -4.37 -29.43
CA ASN A 24 7.97 -3.28 -30.33
C ASN A 24 7.35 -2.11 -29.57
N THR A 25 6.66 -2.37 -28.46
CA THR A 25 6.00 -1.33 -27.67
C THR A 25 6.70 -1.09 -26.34
N ASP A 26 6.58 0.12 -25.77
CA ASP A 26 7.13 0.37 -24.43
C ASP A 26 6.43 -0.49 -23.36
N LYS A 27 5.16 -0.84 -23.59
CA LYS A 27 4.39 -1.69 -22.68
C LYS A 27 4.94 -3.11 -22.65
N GLU A 28 5.26 -3.70 -23.81
CA GLU A 28 5.93 -5.01 -23.89
C GLU A 28 7.29 -5.01 -23.17
N VAL A 29 8.08 -3.95 -23.38
CA VAL A 29 9.36 -3.76 -22.69
C VAL A 29 9.16 -3.73 -21.18
N PHE A 30 8.20 -2.94 -20.73
CA PHE A 30 7.87 -2.81 -19.32
C PHE A 30 7.39 -4.14 -18.72
N ASP A 31 6.46 -4.84 -19.37
CA ASP A 31 5.91 -6.10 -18.87
C ASP A 31 6.99 -7.19 -18.79
N HIS A 32 7.87 -7.24 -19.80
CA HIS A 32 9.01 -8.15 -19.79
C HIS A 32 9.99 -7.83 -18.66
N LEU A 33 10.34 -6.55 -18.49
CA LEU A 33 11.14 -6.13 -17.35
C LEU A 33 10.47 -6.52 -16.04
N GLU A 34 9.16 -6.33 -15.85
CA GLU A 34 8.49 -6.68 -14.59
C GLU A 34 8.52 -8.19 -14.27
N GLN A 35 8.58 -9.06 -15.29
CA GLN A 35 8.70 -10.50 -15.12
C GLN A 35 10.12 -10.96 -14.76
N MET A 36 11.14 -10.17 -15.07
CA MET A 36 12.53 -10.50 -14.74
C MET A 36 12.78 -10.51 -13.23
N ASN A 37 13.61 -11.45 -12.80
CA ASN A 37 14.05 -11.56 -11.43
C ASN A 37 15.03 -10.41 -11.06
N LYS A 38 15.31 -10.26 -9.76
CA LYS A 38 16.19 -9.18 -9.27
C LYS A 38 17.62 -9.27 -9.80
N ILE A 39 18.12 -10.48 -10.04
CA ILE A 39 19.50 -10.72 -10.51
C ILE A 39 19.62 -10.25 -11.96
N GLU A 40 18.67 -10.64 -12.80
CA GLU A 40 18.58 -10.23 -14.21
C GLU A 40 18.51 -8.70 -14.31
N LYS A 41 17.63 -8.06 -13.53
CA LYS A 41 17.47 -6.59 -13.52
C LYS A 41 18.73 -5.83 -13.15
N ARG A 42 19.59 -6.39 -12.29
CA ARG A 42 20.77 -5.68 -11.80
C ARG A 42 21.77 -5.37 -12.92
N GLY A 43 21.98 -6.32 -13.84
CA GLY A 43 22.89 -6.13 -14.97
C GLY A 43 22.36 -5.14 -16.01
N ILE A 44 21.05 -5.02 -16.13
CA ILE A 44 20.39 -4.15 -17.12
C ILE A 44 20.73 -2.68 -16.88
N TRP A 45 20.65 -2.21 -15.63
CA TRP A 45 20.86 -0.79 -15.33
C TRP A 45 22.29 -0.34 -15.54
N GLN A 46 23.26 -1.22 -15.31
CA GLN A 46 24.67 -0.95 -15.60
C GLN A 46 24.88 -0.76 -17.10
N MET A 47 24.40 -1.70 -17.90
CA MET A 47 24.57 -1.68 -19.36
C MET A 47 23.83 -0.51 -20.01
N ILE A 48 22.62 -0.18 -19.54
CA ILE A 48 21.88 0.99 -20.02
C ILE A 48 22.58 2.28 -19.60
N GLY A 49 23.12 2.34 -18.38
CA GLY A 49 23.88 3.48 -17.90
C GLY A 49 25.08 3.77 -18.80
N GLU A 50 25.84 2.74 -19.18
CA GLU A 50 26.94 2.85 -20.14
C GLU A 50 26.48 3.37 -21.51
N ILE A 51 25.35 2.88 -22.04
CA ILE A 51 24.78 3.35 -23.33
C ILE A 51 24.40 4.84 -23.26
N LEU A 52 23.88 5.29 -22.12
CA LEU A 52 23.36 6.64 -21.92
C LEU A 52 24.39 7.60 -21.29
N ASN A 53 25.61 7.12 -21.04
CA ASN A 53 26.69 7.84 -20.37
C ASN A 53 26.25 8.43 -19.01
N VAL A 54 25.56 7.62 -18.20
CA VAL A 54 25.12 7.93 -16.84
C VAL A 54 25.37 6.71 -15.93
N ASP A 55 25.43 6.93 -14.62
CA ASP A 55 25.61 5.81 -13.71
C ASP A 55 24.35 4.92 -13.63
N ALA A 56 24.56 3.67 -13.20
CA ALA A 56 23.52 2.66 -13.09
C ALA A 56 22.41 3.06 -12.10
N GLU A 57 22.77 3.75 -11.01
CA GLU A 57 21.82 4.14 -9.97
C GLU A 57 20.87 5.23 -10.49
N THR A 58 21.40 6.23 -11.20
CA THR A 58 20.61 7.26 -11.88
C THR A 58 19.67 6.64 -12.90
N THR A 59 20.12 5.68 -13.69
CA THR A 59 19.29 4.97 -14.67
C THR A 59 18.14 4.21 -14.01
N LYS A 60 18.46 3.41 -12.98
CA LYS A 60 17.48 2.65 -12.18
C LYS A 60 16.44 3.57 -11.54
N ASN A 61 16.90 4.68 -10.95
CA ASN A 61 16.02 5.64 -10.29
C ASN A 61 15.12 6.36 -11.30
N PHE A 62 15.65 6.72 -12.47
CA PHE A 62 14.86 7.32 -13.53
C PHE A 62 13.80 6.34 -14.07
N TYR A 63 14.15 5.06 -14.24
CA TYR A 63 13.19 4.01 -14.59
C TYR A 63 12.02 3.97 -13.59
N HIS A 64 12.31 3.81 -12.30
CA HIS A 64 11.28 3.63 -11.27
C HIS A 64 10.45 4.89 -10.98
N ASN A 65 11.07 6.08 -11.07
CA ASN A 65 10.41 7.33 -10.68
C ASN A 65 9.71 8.04 -11.84
N THR A 66 10.08 7.72 -13.08
CA THR A 66 9.63 8.49 -14.26
C THR A 66 9.08 7.58 -15.35
N TRP A 67 9.86 6.61 -15.82
CA TRP A 67 9.49 5.84 -17.01
C TRP A 67 8.41 4.79 -16.72
N CYS A 68 8.55 3.97 -15.67
CA CYS A 68 7.62 2.88 -15.42
C CYS A 68 6.23 3.35 -14.95
N ARG A 69 6.14 4.55 -14.37
CA ARG A 69 4.90 5.08 -13.78
C ARG A 69 3.78 5.29 -14.79
N GLN A 70 4.12 5.45 -16.06
CA GLN A 70 3.13 5.59 -17.13
C GLN A 70 2.37 4.31 -17.44
N PHE A 71 2.82 3.15 -16.94
CA PHE A 71 2.18 1.85 -17.15
C PHE A 71 1.38 1.36 -15.95
N TYR A 72 1.45 2.05 -14.81
CA TYR A 72 0.71 1.66 -13.62
C TYR A 72 -0.71 2.22 -13.64
N ASP A 73 -1.65 1.38 -13.20
CA ASP A 73 -3.04 1.77 -13.04
C ASP A 73 -3.27 2.64 -11.81
N LYS A 74 -4.39 3.37 -11.83
CA LYS A 74 -4.89 4.05 -10.62
C LYS A 74 -5.21 3.00 -9.54
N LEU A 75 -4.92 3.34 -8.29
CA LEU A 75 -5.05 2.46 -7.13
C LEU A 75 -6.51 2.19 -6.69
N GLY A 76 -7.50 2.52 -7.53
CA GLY A 76 -8.91 2.37 -7.21
C GLY A 76 -9.26 0.91 -6.94
N GLY A 77 -9.92 0.65 -5.80
CA GLY A 77 -10.35 -0.71 -5.43
C GLY A 77 -9.26 -1.66 -4.92
N CYS A 78 -7.97 -1.28 -4.97
CA CYS A 78 -6.88 -2.12 -4.45
C CYS A 78 -7.06 -2.46 -2.97
N GLN A 79 -7.57 -1.52 -2.17
CA GLN A 79 -7.85 -1.76 -0.76
C GLN A 79 -8.85 -2.90 -0.52
N LYS A 80 -9.91 -2.99 -1.34
CA LYS A 80 -10.92 -4.06 -1.23
C LYS A 80 -10.30 -5.41 -1.59
N LYS A 81 -9.55 -5.47 -2.70
CA LYS A 81 -8.86 -6.68 -3.14
C LYS A 81 -7.82 -7.17 -2.11
N LEU A 82 -7.02 -6.25 -1.55
CA LEU A 82 -6.05 -6.60 -0.51
C LEU A 82 -6.72 -7.18 0.74
N ARG A 83 -7.86 -6.61 1.16
CA ARG A 83 -8.63 -7.17 2.28
C ARG A 83 -9.13 -8.59 1.99
N GLN A 84 -9.66 -8.83 0.78
CA GLN A 84 -10.05 -10.19 0.37
C GLN A 84 -8.89 -11.19 0.44
N ILE A 85 -7.69 -10.81 -0.02
CA ILE A 85 -6.50 -11.69 0.08
C ILE A 85 -6.11 -11.93 1.54
N MET A 86 -6.21 -10.91 2.40
CA MET A 86 -5.97 -11.05 3.84
C MET A 86 -6.97 -11.99 4.51
N ASP A 87 -8.25 -11.89 4.15
CA ASP A 87 -9.31 -12.74 4.70
C ASP A 87 -9.10 -14.21 4.30
N LEU A 88 -8.61 -14.46 3.07
CA LEU A 88 -8.24 -15.80 2.60
C LEU A 88 -6.92 -16.31 3.21
N ASN A 89 -6.06 -15.43 3.74
CA ASN A 89 -4.74 -15.76 4.27
C ASN A 89 -4.50 -15.09 5.63
N PRO A 90 -5.29 -15.44 6.68
CA PRO A 90 -5.33 -14.69 7.93
C PRO A 90 -3.99 -14.67 8.69
N THR A 91 -3.16 -15.69 8.53
CA THR A 91 -1.84 -15.83 9.17
C THR A 91 -0.69 -15.24 8.35
N ALA A 92 -0.93 -14.83 7.11
CA ALA A 92 0.13 -14.35 6.24
C ALA A 92 0.65 -12.97 6.66
N SER A 93 1.98 -12.81 6.55
CA SER A 93 2.64 -11.52 6.78
C SER A 93 2.22 -10.49 5.73
N SER A 94 2.33 -9.20 6.06
CA SER A 94 2.05 -8.13 5.09
C SER A 94 2.88 -8.26 3.81
N SER A 95 4.15 -8.70 3.92
CA SER A 95 4.98 -8.92 2.72
C SER A 95 4.37 -10.01 1.83
N ASN A 96 3.99 -11.16 2.40
CA ASN A 96 3.40 -12.25 1.63
C ASN A 96 2.09 -11.83 0.95
N ILE A 97 1.22 -11.08 1.64
CA ILE A 97 -0.02 -10.59 1.02
C ILE A 97 0.30 -9.66 -0.16
N ILE A 98 1.29 -8.78 -0.03
CA ILE A 98 1.74 -7.90 -1.11
C ILE A 98 2.31 -8.73 -2.26
N ASP A 99 3.10 -9.77 -1.97
CA ASP A 99 3.66 -10.68 -2.97
C ASP A 99 2.56 -11.39 -3.77
N ILE A 100 1.54 -11.93 -3.08
CA ILE A 100 0.37 -12.55 -3.71
C ILE A 100 -0.39 -11.54 -4.59
N PHE A 101 -0.63 -10.33 -4.09
CA PHE A 101 -1.34 -9.31 -4.84
C PHE A 101 -0.58 -8.89 -6.10
N ILE A 102 0.74 -8.69 -5.99
CA ILE A 102 1.59 -8.29 -7.12
C ILE A 102 1.72 -9.41 -8.14
N SER A 103 1.83 -10.67 -7.73
CA SER A 103 1.89 -11.80 -8.66
C SER A 103 0.58 -12.01 -9.43
N GLN A 104 -0.56 -11.66 -8.85
CA GLN A 104 -1.87 -11.69 -9.53
C GLN A 104 -2.11 -10.49 -10.46
N ASN A 105 -1.31 -9.42 -10.35
CA ASN A 105 -1.51 -8.16 -11.08
C ASN A 105 -0.15 -7.64 -11.61
N VAL A 106 0.63 -8.52 -12.25
CA VAL A 106 1.97 -8.20 -12.77
C VAL A 106 1.90 -7.00 -13.72
N GLY A 107 2.84 -6.07 -13.59
CA GLY A 107 2.89 -4.87 -14.43
C GLY A 107 1.73 -3.88 -14.23
N THR A 108 0.82 -4.12 -13.28
CA THR A 108 -0.35 -3.24 -13.09
C THR A 108 -0.11 -2.22 -11.99
N TYR A 109 0.55 -2.62 -10.90
CA TYR A 109 0.73 -1.76 -9.72
C TYR A 109 2.18 -1.75 -9.24
N SER A 110 2.64 -0.60 -8.73
CA SER A 110 3.92 -0.53 -8.04
C SER A 110 3.83 -1.22 -6.68
N ARG A 111 4.76 -2.14 -6.40
CA ARG A 111 4.90 -2.76 -5.07
C ARG A 111 4.92 -1.72 -3.94
N ARG A 112 5.63 -0.61 -4.13
CA ARG A 112 5.72 0.47 -3.12
C ARG A 112 4.34 1.05 -2.79
N GLN A 113 3.51 1.30 -3.79
CA GLN A 113 2.17 1.84 -3.59
C GLN A 113 1.28 0.84 -2.84
N ILE A 114 1.36 -0.44 -3.21
CA ILE A 114 0.62 -1.50 -2.52
C ILE A 114 1.08 -1.66 -1.07
N SER A 115 2.37 -1.58 -0.79
CA SER A 115 2.90 -1.57 0.59
C SER A 115 2.33 -0.42 1.43
N GLN A 116 2.20 0.77 0.85
CA GLN A 116 1.63 1.93 1.55
C GLN A 116 0.15 1.73 1.88
N ILE A 117 -0.63 1.15 0.95
CA ILE A 117 -2.03 0.81 1.20
C ILE A 117 -2.14 -0.27 2.28
N MET A 118 -1.32 -1.33 2.19
CA MET A 118 -1.28 -2.41 3.18
C MET A 118 -0.99 -1.89 4.59
N TYR A 119 -0.02 -0.97 4.71
CA TYR A 119 0.29 -0.30 5.96
C TYR A 119 -0.94 0.43 6.53
N LYS A 120 -1.65 1.22 5.71
CA LYS A 120 -2.87 1.92 6.13
C LYS A 120 -3.97 0.95 6.59
N ILE A 121 -4.18 -0.16 5.87
CA ILE A 121 -5.16 -1.19 6.24
C ILE A 121 -4.84 -1.78 7.61
N ARG A 122 -3.57 -2.16 7.85
CA ARG A 122 -3.15 -2.72 9.14
C ARG A 122 -3.25 -1.72 10.29
N GLN A 123 -2.98 -0.44 10.05
CA GLN A 123 -3.17 0.60 11.07
C GLN A 123 -4.65 0.75 11.45
N GLN A 124 -5.55 0.75 10.46
CA GLN A 124 -6.99 0.79 10.72
C GLN A 124 -7.45 -0.41 11.56
N GLN A 125 -6.95 -1.62 11.28
CA GLN A 125 -7.26 -2.82 12.08
C GLN A 125 -6.79 -2.69 13.53
N LYS A 126 -5.60 -2.12 13.76
CA LYS A 126 -5.07 -1.91 15.12
C LYS A 126 -5.91 -0.92 15.92
N ASN A 127 -6.33 0.18 15.29
CA ASN A 127 -7.16 1.18 15.94
C ASN A 127 -8.54 0.61 16.30
N ASN A 128 -9.19 -0.10 15.37
CA ASN A 128 -10.46 -0.77 15.64
C ASN A 128 -10.34 -1.78 16.79
N ASN A 129 -9.27 -2.58 16.82
CA ASN A 129 -9.04 -3.53 17.90
C ASN A 129 -8.77 -2.85 19.25
N TYR A 130 -8.22 -1.63 19.25
CA TYR A 130 -8.01 -0.84 20.46
C TYR A 130 -9.33 -0.28 20.99
N GLU A 131 -10.19 0.24 20.11
CA GLU A 131 -11.53 0.71 20.45
C GLU A 131 -12.41 -0.41 21.02
N VAL A 132 -12.40 -1.60 20.40
CA VAL A 132 -13.12 -2.77 20.92
C VAL A 132 -12.62 -3.15 22.32
N LYS A 133 -11.31 -3.15 22.56
CA LYS A 133 -10.74 -3.42 23.90
C LYS A 133 -11.09 -2.35 24.93
N ILE A 134 -11.31 -1.10 24.54
CA ILE A 134 -11.81 -0.06 25.45
C ILE A 134 -13.26 -0.32 25.79
N LEU A 135 -14.10 -0.64 24.79
CA LEU A 135 -15.51 -0.93 25.00
C LEU A 135 -15.71 -2.17 25.90
N GLU A 136 -14.96 -3.26 25.66
CA GLU A 136 -14.98 -4.44 26.54
C GLU A 136 -14.55 -4.13 27.99
N LYS A 137 -13.61 -3.18 28.17
CA LYS A 137 -13.22 -2.72 29.51
C LYS A 137 -14.29 -1.84 30.17
N LEU A 138 -15.02 -1.06 29.38
CA LEU A 138 -16.09 -0.18 29.86
C LEU A 138 -17.39 -0.94 30.15
N GLU A 139 -17.67 -2.05 29.46
CA GLU A 139 -18.80 -2.94 29.76
C GLU A 139 -18.66 -3.62 31.14
N GLY A 140 -17.44 -3.73 31.68
CA GLY A 140 -17.18 -4.13 33.07
C GLY A 140 -17.35 -3.00 34.10
N PHE A 141 -17.59 -1.76 33.66
CA PHE A 141 -17.86 -0.59 34.50
C PHE A 141 -19.28 -0.09 34.23
N SER A 142 -20.28 -0.85 34.66
CA SER A 142 -21.62 -0.30 34.83
C SER A 142 -21.69 0.49 36.15
N ILE A 143 -21.52 1.81 36.08
CA ILE A 143 -21.90 2.65 37.22
C ILE A 143 -23.42 2.84 37.13
N SER A 144 -24.16 2.11 37.96
CA SER A 144 -25.55 2.44 38.22
C SER A 144 -25.61 3.88 38.73
N ILE A 145 -26.45 4.72 38.11
CA ILE A 145 -26.65 6.10 38.58
C ILE A 145 -27.09 6.11 40.05
N ASN A 146 -27.79 5.07 40.50
CA ASN A 146 -28.22 4.91 41.90
C ASN A 146 -27.06 4.63 42.85
N ASP A 147 -25.93 4.11 42.36
CA ASP A 147 -24.74 3.79 43.17
C ASP A 147 -23.72 4.94 43.18
N CYS A 148 -24.01 6.03 42.43
CA CYS A 148 -23.14 7.20 42.35
C CYS A 148 -23.69 8.32 43.23
N VAL A 149 -23.24 8.38 44.48
CA VAL A 149 -23.67 9.33 45.53
C VAL A 149 -23.66 10.79 45.03
N ILE A 150 -22.66 11.16 44.21
CA ILE A 150 -22.52 12.51 43.67
C ILE A 150 -23.63 12.84 42.65
N LEU A 151 -24.06 11.87 41.84
CA LEU A 151 -25.14 12.08 40.86
C LEU A 151 -26.52 12.02 41.53
N SER A 152 -26.71 11.22 42.57
CA SER A 152 -27.99 11.17 43.30
C SER A 152 -28.33 12.50 43.98
N ASP A 153 -27.34 13.24 44.48
CA ASP A 153 -27.57 14.54 45.13
C ASP A 153 -27.91 15.65 44.13
N ILE A 154 -27.35 15.59 42.91
CA ILE A 154 -27.67 16.52 41.81
C ILE A 154 -29.11 16.28 41.30
N PHE A 155 -29.55 15.02 41.21
CA PHE A 155 -30.92 14.72 40.77
C PHE A 155 -31.97 15.00 41.86
N LYS A 156 -31.66 14.83 43.15
CA LYS A 156 -32.55 15.22 44.25
C LYS A 156 -32.78 16.72 44.30
N THR A 157 -31.72 17.51 44.19
CA THR A 157 -31.82 18.98 44.18
C THR A 157 -32.64 19.51 42.99
N HIS A 158 -32.67 18.80 41.86
CA HIS A 158 -33.48 19.19 40.71
C HIS A 158 -34.97 18.83 40.83
N ASN A 159 -35.32 17.79 41.59
CA ASN A 159 -36.71 17.43 41.86
C ASN A 159 -37.34 18.26 42.99
N GLU A 160 -36.54 18.69 43.97
CA GLU A 160 -37.03 19.58 45.04
C GLU A 160 -37.30 21.01 44.56
N THR A 161 -36.60 21.47 43.52
CA THR A 161 -36.84 22.80 42.92
C THR A 161 -38.12 22.88 42.08
N ASN A 162 -38.63 21.75 41.58
CA ASN A 162 -39.92 21.70 40.86
C ASN A 162 -41.14 21.57 41.79
N SER A 163 -40.95 21.30 43.09
CA SER A 163 -42.03 21.20 44.08
C SER A 163 -42.40 22.53 44.74
N ILE A 164 -41.70 23.62 44.41
CA ILE A 164 -41.92 24.97 45.01
C ILE A 164 -42.78 25.86 44.08
N PHE A 165 -43.14 25.37 42.89
CA PHE A 165 -43.94 26.10 41.89
C PHE A 165 -45.30 25.44 41.56
N GLU A 166 -45.82 24.57 42.42
CA GLU A 166 -47.25 24.17 42.40
C GLU A 166 -48.06 24.91 43.48
#